data_AF-A0AAW2FUH9-F1
#
_entry.id   AF-A0AAW2FUH9-F1
#
_cell.length_a   1.000
_cell.length_b   1.000
_cell.length_c   1.000
_cell.angle_alpha   90.00
_cell.angle_beta   90.00
_cell.angle_gamma   90.00
#
_symmetry.space_group_name_H-M   'P 1'
#
loop_
_entity.id
_entity.type
_entity.pdbx_description
1 polymer ?
#
loop_
_entity_poly.entity_id
_entity_poly.type
_entity_poly.pdbx_seq_one_letter_code
_entity_poly.pdbx_strand_id
1 'polypeptide(L)'
;MAQARLNVPEKSGGGIKEKDKDSEEKEGPTVVPECAVCLQPCIHPARLPCSHIYCYLCVKGVANQSKRCPMCRQEIPPDFLERPQLVEVEDPEKESEHHEEEYQWFYEGRNGWWQYDQRTSIELETAYKQGKRTCELLIAGFLYIADFGSMLQLRRNDPSRRRRIKRDLYNVPRKGVAGLRLNVQDEEIVREIRGAERPASPASDSMGTGDGTNTPIPPSNTPQTPAGGTASGDATPLNDRIDQRSDSLHQVLEQMRSLVLREHLSLNSDNEFEEDTEDTSILDHPTLS
;
A
#
# COMPACT_ATOMS: atom_id res chain seq x y z
N MET A 1 -27.48 -70.09 -45.84
CA MET A 1 -26.94 -68.85 -46.47
C MET A 1 -25.42 -68.98 -46.50
N ALA A 2 -24.74 -68.46 -47.53
CA ALA A 2 -23.26 -68.39 -47.63
C ALA A 2 -22.77 -66.99 -47.14
N GLN A 3 -21.48 -66.61 -47.01
CA GLN A 3 -20.14 -67.13 -47.38
C GLN A 3 -19.16 -66.91 -46.18
N ALA A 4 -17.98 -67.51 -45.97
CA ALA A 4 -17.02 -68.36 -46.72
C ALA A 4 -15.79 -67.63 -47.37
N ARG A 5 -14.58 -68.20 -47.14
CA ARG A 5 -13.20 -67.78 -47.58
C ARG A 5 -12.61 -66.57 -46.81
N LEU A 6 -11.39 -66.58 -46.24
CA LEU A 6 -10.01 -66.99 -46.65
C LEU A 6 -9.22 -65.93 -47.45
N ASN A 7 -8.28 -65.22 -46.79
CA ASN A 7 -6.85 -65.19 -47.20
C ASN A 7 -5.92 -64.55 -46.14
N VAL A 8 -4.60 -64.78 -46.25
CA VAL A 8 -3.50 -64.09 -45.55
C VAL A 8 -2.57 -63.45 -46.60
N PRO A 9 -1.70 -62.46 -46.29
CA PRO A 9 -0.30 -62.82 -45.99
C PRO A 9 0.41 -61.93 -44.93
N GLU A 10 1.55 -62.41 -44.40
CA GLU A 10 2.52 -61.62 -43.64
C GLU A 10 3.65 -61.05 -44.53
N LYS A 11 4.48 -60.17 -43.93
CA LYS A 11 5.88 -59.84 -44.31
C LYS A 11 6.05 -59.01 -45.60
N SER A 12 7.09 -58.15 -45.74
CA SER A 12 8.21 -57.82 -44.82
C SER A 12 8.89 -56.48 -45.16
N GLY A 13 9.41 -55.80 -44.13
CA GLY A 13 10.80 -55.33 -44.14
C GLY A 13 11.11 -53.88 -44.56
N GLY A 14 11.81 -53.16 -43.67
CA GLY A 14 12.82 -52.15 -44.02
C GLY A 14 12.33 -50.72 -44.24
N GLY A 15 12.81 -49.77 -43.42
CA GLY A 15 12.57 -48.34 -43.64
C GLY A 15 12.80 -47.46 -42.41
N ILE A 16 14.05 -47.34 -41.94
CA ILE A 16 14.39 -46.34 -40.91
C ILE A 16 14.17 -44.95 -41.51
N LYS A 17 13.36 -44.14 -40.81
CA LYS A 17 13.50 -42.69 -40.71
C LYS A 17 12.69 -42.19 -39.53
N GLU A 18 13.36 -42.10 -38.38
CA GLU A 18 12.94 -41.15 -37.37
C GLU A 18 12.80 -39.78 -38.04
N LYS A 19 11.67 -39.13 -37.77
CA LYS A 19 11.51 -37.71 -38.02
C LYS A 19 10.80 -37.16 -36.82
N ASP A 20 11.61 -36.84 -35.81
CA ASP A 20 11.17 -36.20 -34.59
C ASP A 20 10.42 -34.94 -34.96
N LYS A 21 9.10 -35.04 -34.85
CA LYS A 21 8.22 -33.89 -34.83
C LYS A 21 8.03 -33.59 -33.37
N ASP A 22 8.91 -32.75 -32.82
CA ASP A 22 8.64 -32.09 -31.55
C ASP A 22 7.31 -31.36 -31.65
N SER A 23 6.27 -32.02 -31.15
CA SER A 23 5.14 -31.33 -30.56
C SER A 23 5.65 -30.77 -29.25
N GLU A 24 6.11 -29.51 -29.29
CA GLU A 24 6.39 -28.69 -28.10
C GLU A 24 5.09 -28.48 -27.32
N GLU A 25 4.65 -29.52 -26.62
CA GLU A 25 3.60 -29.39 -25.64
C GLU A 25 4.18 -28.70 -24.42
N LYS A 26 3.57 -27.54 -24.11
CA LYS A 26 3.28 -27.12 -22.73
C LYS A 26 4.43 -26.50 -21.95
N GLU A 27 4.86 -25.32 -22.40
CA GLU A 27 5.01 -24.23 -21.43
C GLU A 27 3.60 -23.86 -20.95
N GLY A 28 3.33 -24.12 -19.67
CA GLY A 28 2.02 -23.86 -19.06
C GLY A 28 1.85 -22.40 -18.65
N PRO A 29 0.63 -21.96 -18.28
CA PRO A 29 0.43 -20.63 -17.74
C PRO A 29 1.37 -20.36 -16.56
N THR A 30 1.95 -19.16 -16.53
CA THR A 30 2.89 -18.68 -15.51
C THR A 30 2.15 -18.36 -14.20
N VAL A 31 1.62 -19.41 -13.54
CA VAL A 31 0.71 -19.30 -12.39
C VAL A 31 1.33 -18.49 -11.25
N VAL A 32 0.66 -17.39 -10.89
CA VAL A 32 0.99 -16.58 -9.70
C VAL A 32 1.00 -17.47 -8.45
N PRO A 33 2.13 -17.61 -7.73
CA PRO A 33 2.21 -18.53 -6.59
C PRO A 33 1.36 -18.05 -5.41
N GLU A 34 0.81 -18.99 -4.64
CA GLU A 34 0.06 -18.65 -3.42
C GLU A 34 1.00 -18.35 -2.23
N CYS A 35 0.70 -17.30 -1.48
CA CYS A 35 1.48 -16.87 -0.33
C CYS A 35 1.02 -17.56 0.97
N ALA A 36 1.77 -18.56 1.43
CA ALA A 36 1.51 -19.30 2.68
C ALA A 36 1.61 -18.48 4.00
N VAL A 37 1.63 -17.14 3.94
CA VAL A 37 1.49 -16.22 5.08
C VAL A 37 0.12 -15.53 5.12
N CYS A 38 -0.53 -15.35 3.96
CA CYS A 38 -1.85 -14.68 3.88
C CYS A 38 -2.92 -15.50 3.14
N LEU A 39 -2.59 -16.66 2.57
CA LEU A 39 -3.51 -17.56 1.86
C LEU A 39 -4.23 -16.86 0.70
N GLN A 40 -3.41 -16.21 -0.13
CA GLN A 40 -3.79 -15.36 -1.26
C GLN A 40 -2.70 -15.44 -2.35
N PRO A 41 -3.02 -15.14 -3.63
CA PRO A 41 -2.01 -14.93 -4.66
C PRO A 41 -0.93 -13.92 -4.24
N CYS A 42 0.33 -14.21 -4.59
CA CYS A 42 1.48 -13.38 -4.24
C CYS A 42 1.47 -12.03 -4.97
N ILE A 43 1.44 -10.94 -4.22
CA ILE A 43 1.73 -9.60 -4.77
C ILE A 43 3.20 -9.28 -4.57
N HIS A 44 3.88 -8.98 -5.69
CA HIS A 44 5.34 -8.90 -5.78
C HIS A 44 6.00 -10.14 -5.13
N PRO A 45 5.85 -11.34 -5.71
CA PRO A 45 6.41 -12.56 -5.17
C PRO A 45 7.92 -12.42 -4.96
N ALA A 46 8.38 -12.68 -3.75
CA ALA A 46 9.78 -12.57 -3.34
C ALA A 46 10.28 -13.93 -2.86
N ARG A 47 11.37 -14.41 -3.47
CA ARG A 47 12.01 -15.69 -3.16
C ARG A 47 13.04 -15.50 -2.05
N LEU A 48 12.91 -16.23 -0.96
CA LEU A 48 13.93 -16.31 0.08
C LEU A 48 15.12 -17.19 -0.37
N PRO A 49 16.32 -17.05 0.24
CA PRO A 49 17.47 -17.94 -0.03
C PRO A 49 17.19 -19.43 0.21
N CYS A 50 16.15 -19.75 0.98
CA CYS A 50 15.62 -21.10 1.18
C CYS A 50 14.67 -21.57 0.04
N SER A 51 14.69 -20.93 -1.12
CA SER A 51 13.83 -21.11 -2.31
C SER A 51 12.32 -20.80 -2.17
N HIS A 52 11.78 -20.72 -0.96
CA HIS A 52 10.37 -20.43 -0.68
C HIS A 52 9.95 -19.01 -1.13
N ILE A 53 8.71 -18.87 -1.62
CA ILE A 53 8.15 -17.63 -2.19
C ILE A 53 6.97 -17.15 -1.32
N TYR A 54 6.85 -15.82 -1.15
CA TYR A 54 5.73 -15.14 -0.49
C TYR A 54 5.54 -13.74 -1.09
N CYS A 55 4.44 -13.03 -0.79
CA CYS A 55 4.35 -11.59 -1.10
C CYS A 55 5.52 -10.82 -0.44
N TYR A 56 6.12 -9.84 -1.12
CA TYR A 56 7.18 -8.99 -0.55
C TYR A 56 6.76 -8.37 0.80
N LEU A 57 5.53 -7.85 0.92
CA LEU A 57 5.02 -7.29 2.18
C LEU A 57 4.85 -8.34 3.29
N CYS A 58 4.55 -9.59 2.95
CA CYS A 58 4.50 -10.68 3.93
C CYS A 58 5.89 -11.01 4.46
N VAL A 59 6.90 -11.17 3.59
CA VAL A 59 8.29 -11.37 4.03
C VAL A 59 8.78 -10.18 4.86
N LYS A 60 8.42 -8.96 4.46
CA LYS A 60 8.73 -7.71 5.19
C LYS A 60 8.12 -7.69 6.59
N GLY A 61 6.92 -8.24 6.79
CA GLY A 61 6.35 -8.44 8.13
C GLY A 61 7.13 -9.46 8.96
N VAL A 62 7.37 -10.65 8.40
CA VAL A 62 8.09 -11.74 9.05
C VAL A 62 9.53 -11.34 9.43
N ALA A 63 10.24 -10.64 8.56
CA ALA A 63 11.59 -10.14 8.79
C ALA A 63 11.68 -9.05 9.87
N ASN A 64 10.60 -8.29 10.10
CA ASN A 64 10.48 -7.36 11.22
C ASN A 64 10.04 -8.02 12.55
N GLN A 65 9.71 -9.32 12.53
CA GLN A 65 9.21 -10.06 13.69
C GLN A 65 10.10 -11.26 14.04
N SER A 66 9.92 -12.40 13.37
CA SER A 66 10.62 -13.65 13.68
C SER A 66 11.97 -13.82 12.97
N LYS A 67 12.22 -13.07 11.88
CA LYS A 67 13.41 -13.18 11.02
C LYS A 67 13.65 -14.57 10.40
N ARG A 68 12.64 -15.44 10.36
CA ARG A 68 12.79 -16.83 9.89
C ARG A 68 11.69 -17.20 8.91
N CYS A 69 12.03 -17.96 7.87
CA CYS A 69 11.12 -18.47 6.87
C CYS A 69 9.93 -19.22 7.53
N PRO A 70 8.67 -18.84 7.24
CA PRO A 70 7.49 -19.49 7.80
C PRO A 70 7.42 -21.01 7.57
N MET A 71 7.90 -21.49 6.42
CA MET A 71 7.86 -22.93 6.06
C MET A 71 9.06 -23.70 6.66
N CYS A 72 10.30 -23.41 6.26
CA CYS A 72 11.47 -24.19 6.67
C CYS A 72 12.24 -23.67 7.90
N ARG A 73 11.84 -22.52 8.48
CA ARG A 73 12.50 -21.87 9.62
C ARG A 73 13.97 -21.48 9.40
N GLN A 74 14.49 -21.49 8.16
CA GLN A 74 15.79 -20.89 7.83
C GLN A 74 15.77 -19.37 8.08
N GLU A 75 16.89 -18.80 8.50
CA GLU A 75 17.01 -17.36 8.77
C GLU A 75 16.91 -16.52 7.49
N ILE A 76 16.29 -15.34 7.60
CA ILE A 76 16.14 -14.36 6.53
C ILE A 76 17.29 -13.35 6.66
N PRO A 77 18.16 -13.18 5.64
CA PRO A 77 19.27 -12.23 5.69
C PRO A 77 18.78 -10.78 5.95
N PRO A 78 19.53 -9.98 6.72
CA PRO A 78 19.10 -8.63 7.09
C PRO A 78 19.02 -7.66 5.90
N ASP A 79 19.82 -7.88 4.87
CA ASP A 79 19.89 -7.14 3.61
C ASP A 79 18.77 -7.52 2.61
N PHE A 80 18.04 -8.61 2.85
CA PHE A 80 16.99 -9.09 1.96
C PHE A 80 15.90 -8.04 1.68
N LEU A 81 15.61 -7.15 2.62
CA LEU A 81 14.61 -6.08 2.44
C LEU A 81 15.12 -4.91 1.57
N GLU A 82 16.44 -4.80 1.40
CA GLU A 82 17.10 -3.81 0.54
C GLU A 82 17.36 -4.37 -0.87
N ARG A 83 17.63 -5.68 -0.97
CA ARG A 83 17.92 -6.40 -2.22
C ARG A 83 17.06 -7.68 -2.36
N PRO A 84 15.72 -7.57 -2.42
CA PRO A 84 14.85 -8.73 -2.53
C PRO A 84 15.02 -9.42 -3.89
N GLN A 85 15.11 -10.74 -3.89
CA GLN A 85 14.98 -11.55 -5.10
C GLN A 85 13.49 -11.63 -5.46
N LEU A 86 13.01 -10.71 -6.29
CA LEU A 86 11.67 -10.79 -6.85
C LEU A 86 11.63 -11.93 -7.88
N VAL A 87 10.49 -12.62 -7.93
CA VAL A 87 10.19 -13.60 -8.98
C VAL A 87 9.43 -12.84 -10.05
N GLU A 88 9.96 -12.85 -11.27
CA GLU A 88 9.21 -12.42 -12.43
C GLU A 88 8.08 -13.41 -12.67
N VAL A 89 6.86 -12.87 -12.77
CA VAL A 89 5.67 -13.59 -13.20
C VAL A 89 5.13 -12.76 -14.34
N GLU A 90 4.92 -13.39 -15.48
CA GLU A 90 4.25 -12.78 -16.62
C GLU A 90 2.80 -12.54 -16.21
N ASP A 91 2.40 -11.28 -16.27
CA ASP A 91 1.07 -10.85 -15.86
C ASP A 91 0.41 -10.30 -17.13
N PRO A 92 -0.43 -11.10 -17.81
CA PRO A 92 -0.93 -10.76 -19.14
C PRO A 92 -1.88 -9.54 -19.13
N GLU A 93 -2.31 -9.10 -17.95
CA GLU A 93 -3.14 -7.89 -17.76
C GLU A 93 -2.28 -6.60 -17.70
N LYS A 94 -0.95 -6.72 -17.68
CA LYS A 94 -0.02 -5.63 -17.33
C LYS A 94 0.46 -4.76 -18.49
N GLU A 95 0.31 -5.24 -19.73
CA GLU A 95 0.75 -4.52 -20.95
C GLU A 95 -0.41 -3.84 -21.70
N SER A 96 -1.65 -3.97 -21.21
CA SER A 96 -2.85 -3.44 -21.86
C SER A 96 -3.78 -2.72 -20.88
N GLU A 97 -4.26 -1.54 -21.27
CA GLU A 97 -5.47 -0.88 -20.74
C GLU A 97 -5.41 -0.23 -19.33
N HIS A 98 -4.23 0.18 -18.85
CA HIS A 98 -4.16 1.31 -17.89
C HIS A 98 -4.62 2.62 -18.58
N HIS A 99 -5.91 2.92 -18.51
CA HIS A 99 -6.49 4.15 -19.02
C HIS A 99 -5.92 5.39 -18.31
N GLU A 100 -5.76 6.50 -19.03
CA GLU A 100 -5.09 7.71 -18.51
C GLU A 100 -5.77 8.35 -17.29
N GLU A 101 -7.07 8.08 -17.11
CA GLU A 101 -7.90 8.54 -15.99
C GLU A 101 -7.88 7.60 -14.77
N GLU A 102 -7.12 6.50 -14.79
CA GLU A 102 -7.11 5.56 -13.66
C GLU A 102 -6.48 6.20 -12.41
N TYR A 103 -7.22 6.14 -11.30
CA TYR A 103 -6.82 6.69 -10.01
C TYR A 103 -6.17 5.62 -9.12
N GLN A 104 -4.97 5.95 -8.66
CA GLN A 104 -4.14 5.10 -7.83
C GLN A 104 -3.93 5.73 -6.44
N TRP A 105 -3.73 4.88 -5.43
CA TRP A 105 -3.43 5.32 -4.06
C TRP A 105 -1.92 5.35 -3.77
N PHE A 106 -1.49 6.41 -3.07
CA PHE A 106 -0.10 6.67 -2.73
C PHE A 106 0.08 7.07 -1.25
N TYR A 107 1.27 6.83 -0.70
CA TYR A 107 1.69 7.25 0.64
C TYR A 107 3.04 7.99 0.64
N GLU A 108 3.21 8.91 1.58
CA GLU A 108 4.40 9.76 1.68
C GLU A 108 5.64 8.98 2.12
N GLY A 109 6.70 9.01 1.31
CA GLY A 109 8.04 8.58 1.67
C GLY A 109 8.95 9.75 2.05
N ARG A 110 10.20 9.44 2.43
CA ARG A 110 11.27 10.46 2.45
C ARG A 110 11.45 10.97 1.02
N ASN A 111 11.19 12.25 0.78
CA ASN A 111 11.35 12.95 -0.50
C ASN A 111 10.65 12.20 -1.66
N GLY A 112 9.31 12.24 -1.67
CA GLY A 112 8.47 11.71 -2.76
C GLY A 112 7.47 10.64 -2.33
N TRP A 113 6.59 10.26 -3.25
CA TRP A 113 5.46 9.34 -3.01
C TRP A 113 5.79 7.90 -3.37
N TRP A 114 5.28 6.95 -2.59
CA TRP A 114 5.23 5.53 -2.94
C TRP A 114 3.80 5.17 -3.33
N GLN A 115 3.64 4.25 -4.28
CA GLN A 115 2.35 3.62 -4.55
C GLN A 115 2.08 2.54 -3.49
N TYR A 116 0.82 2.38 -3.09
CA TYR A 116 0.39 1.16 -2.39
C TYR A 116 0.43 -0.05 -3.33
N ASP A 117 0.52 -1.26 -2.78
CA ASP A 117 0.30 -2.46 -3.58
C ASP A 117 -1.16 -2.56 -4.05
N GLN A 118 -1.42 -3.41 -5.04
CA GLN A 118 -2.72 -3.57 -5.69
C GLN A 118 -3.86 -3.87 -4.69
N ARG A 119 -3.65 -4.80 -3.75
CA ARG A 119 -4.67 -5.22 -2.76
C ARG A 119 -4.98 -4.11 -1.76
N THR A 120 -3.96 -3.53 -1.14
CA THR A 120 -4.15 -2.37 -0.24
C THR A 120 -4.80 -1.18 -0.96
N SER A 121 -4.54 -1.01 -2.26
CA SER A 121 -5.16 0.04 -3.09
C SER A 121 -6.65 -0.22 -3.37
N ILE A 122 -7.03 -1.48 -3.63
CA ILE A 122 -8.44 -1.88 -3.79
C ILE A 122 -9.21 -1.69 -2.48
N GLU A 123 -8.61 -2.04 -1.33
CA GLU A 123 -9.20 -1.79 0.00
C GLU A 123 -9.44 -0.29 0.26
N LEU A 124 -8.44 0.55 0.00
CA LEU A 124 -8.54 2.01 0.10
C LEU A 124 -9.61 2.61 -0.82
N GLU A 125 -9.57 2.27 -2.11
CA GLU A 125 -10.48 2.80 -3.13
C GLU A 125 -11.93 2.36 -2.87
N THR A 126 -12.13 1.12 -2.43
CA THR A 126 -13.45 0.59 -2.05
C THR A 126 -14.01 1.32 -0.83
N ALA A 127 -13.20 1.53 0.22
CA ALA A 127 -13.65 2.24 1.41
C ALA A 127 -13.95 3.72 1.12
N TYR A 128 -13.12 4.37 0.30
CA TYR A 128 -13.29 5.76 -0.12
C TYR A 128 -14.55 5.96 -0.98
N LYS A 129 -14.78 5.11 -1.99
CA LYS A 129 -16.01 5.13 -2.83
C LYS A 129 -17.28 4.83 -2.02
N GLN A 130 -17.17 4.07 -0.92
CA GLN A 130 -18.27 3.84 0.03
C GLN A 130 -18.53 5.01 0.99
N GLY A 131 -17.79 6.13 0.86
CA GLY A 131 -17.96 7.31 1.72
C GLY A 131 -17.52 7.10 3.18
N LYS A 132 -16.77 6.04 3.47
CA LYS A 132 -16.26 5.78 4.83
C LYS A 132 -15.26 6.87 5.21
N ARG A 133 -15.27 7.29 6.47
CA ARG A 133 -14.28 8.25 7.00
C ARG A 133 -12.90 7.62 7.20
N THR A 134 -12.86 6.34 7.54
CA THR A 134 -11.64 5.57 7.82
C THR A 134 -11.74 4.13 7.29
N CYS A 135 -10.60 3.47 7.16
CA CYS A 135 -10.51 2.00 7.03
C CYS A 135 -9.27 1.45 7.74
N GLU A 136 -9.31 0.19 8.16
CA GLU A 136 -8.14 -0.52 8.68
C GLU A 136 -7.42 -1.27 7.56
N LEU A 137 -6.09 -1.32 7.59
CA LEU A 137 -5.22 -1.93 6.58
C LEU A 137 -4.11 -2.75 7.25
N LEU A 138 -3.84 -3.97 6.77
CA LEU A 138 -2.78 -4.84 7.31
C LEU A 138 -1.49 -4.74 6.49
N ILE A 139 -0.63 -3.78 6.83
CA ILE A 139 0.58 -3.47 6.06
C ILE A 139 1.81 -4.04 6.76
N ALA A 140 2.48 -5.01 6.11
CA ALA A 140 3.70 -5.67 6.60
C ALA A 140 3.61 -6.15 8.06
N GLY A 141 2.51 -6.81 8.42
CA GLY A 141 2.29 -7.38 9.75
C GLY A 141 1.89 -6.37 10.83
N PHE A 142 1.50 -5.15 10.48
CA PHE A 142 0.98 -4.15 11.41
C PHE A 142 -0.34 -3.55 10.92
N LEU A 143 -1.28 -3.33 11.85
CA LEU A 143 -2.52 -2.62 11.57
C LEU A 143 -2.28 -1.10 11.47
N TYR A 144 -2.72 -0.55 10.35
CA TYR A 144 -2.83 0.88 10.10
C TYR A 144 -4.29 1.28 10.00
N ILE A 145 -4.60 2.52 10.38
CA ILE A 145 -5.85 3.19 10.05
C ILE A 145 -5.52 4.22 8.98
N ALA A 146 -6.23 4.18 7.85
CA ALA A 146 -6.30 5.29 6.92
C ALA A 146 -7.47 6.19 7.31
N ASP A 147 -7.26 7.50 7.34
CA ASP A 147 -8.26 8.53 7.57
C ASP A 147 -8.35 9.41 6.32
N PHE A 148 -9.50 9.32 5.64
CA PHE A 148 -9.79 10.06 4.42
C PHE A 148 -10.19 11.52 4.69
N GLY A 149 -10.52 11.86 5.94
CA GLY A 149 -10.82 13.23 6.36
C GLY A 149 -9.57 14.07 6.60
N SER A 150 -8.51 13.49 7.16
CA SER A 150 -7.20 14.16 7.30
C SER A 150 -6.19 13.82 6.20
N MET A 151 -6.50 12.84 5.33
CA MET A 151 -5.60 12.26 4.34
C MET A 151 -4.28 11.78 4.96
N LEU A 152 -4.39 11.03 6.05
CA LEU A 152 -3.28 10.38 6.76
C LEU A 152 -3.49 8.86 6.85
N GLN A 153 -2.40 8.10 6.77
CA GLN A 153 -2.33 6.79 7.43
C GLN A 153 -1.63 6.95 8.79
N LEU A 154 -2.04 6.18 9.79
CA LEU A 154 -1.44 6.11 11.13
C LEU A 154 -1.44 4.66 11.64
N ARG A 155 -0.40 4.25 12.38
CA ARG A 155 -0.33 2.89 12.93
C ARG A 155 -1.21 2.78 14.17
N ARG A 156 -2.10 1.78 14.24
CA ARG A 156 -3.17 1.70 15.26
C ARG A 156 -2.66 1.72 16.71
N ASN A 157 -1.47 1.20 16.97
CA ASN A 157 -0.83 1.19 18.30
C ASN A 157 0.33 2.19 18.45
N ASP A 158 0.55 3.09 17.48
CA ASP A 158 1.66 4.04 17.46
C ASP A 158 1.31 5.26 16.57
N PRO A 159 0.57 6.25 17.11
CA PRO A 159 0.16 7.45 16.36
C PRO A 159 1.32 8.32 15.86
N SER A 160 2.55 8.12 16.37
CA SER A 160 3.74 8.80 15.86
C SER A 160 4.09 8.34 14.43
N ARG A 161 3.80 7.07 14.10
CA ARG A 161 4.01 6.48 12.78
C ARG A 161 2.86 6.82 11.83
N ARG A 162 2.80 8.09 11.44
CA ARG A 162 1.87 8.63 10.44
C ARG A 162 2.58 9.07 9.15
N ARG A 163 1.84 9.08 8.04
CA ARG A 163 2.26 9.55 6.70
C ARG A 163 1.07 10.20 6.01
N ARG A 164 1.28 11.22 5.17
CA ARG A 164 0.21 11.66 4.25
C ARG A 164 -0.10 10.56 3.23
N ILE A 165 -1.36 10.45 2.85
CA ILE A 165 -1.83 9.62 1.73
C ILE A 165 -2.48 10.52 0.67
N LYS A 166 -2.58 10.03 -0.56
CA LYS A 166 -3.36 10.68 -1.62
C LYS A 166 -3.95 9.65 -2.58
N ARG A 167 -5.07 10.03 -3.20
CA ARG A 167 -5.64 9.43 -4.40
C ARG A 167 -5.29 10.36 -5.56
N ASP A 168 -4.64 9.84 -6.60
CA ASP A 168 -4.07 10.64 -7.69
C ASP A 168 -3.97 9.79 -8.97
N LEU A 169 -3.67 10.37 -10.13
CA LEU A 169 -3.59 9.61 -11.38
C LEU A 169 -2.44 8.59 -11.38
N TYR A 170 -2.60 7.48 -12.10
CA TYR A 170 -1.62 6.39 -12.17
C TYR A 170 -0.24 6.83 -12.68
N ASN A 171 -0.15 7.91 -13.47
CA ASN A 171 1.06 8.40 -14.12
C ASN A 171 1.92 9.34 -13.26
N VAL A 172 1.47 9.74 -12.06
CA VAL A 172 2.19 10.74 -11.26
C VAL A 172 3.55 10.22 -10.75
N PRO A 173 4.59 11.08 -10.65
CA PRO A 173 5.92 10.67 -10.22
C PRO A 173 5.92 9.91 -8.87
N ARG A 174 6.28 8.62 -8.93
CA ARG A 174 6.32 7.67 -7.82
C ARG A 174 7.71 7.06 -7.71
N LYS A 175 8.09 6.71 -6.48
CA LYS A 175 9.37 6.06 -6.16
C LYS A 175 9.36 4.54 -6.44
N GLY A 176 8.21 4.01 -6.85
CA GLY A 176 7.89 2.58 -6.92
C GLY A 176 6.74 2.20 -5.99
N VAL A 177 6.58 0.89 -5.75
CA VAL A 177 5.38 0.26 -5.17
C VAL A 177 5.74 -0.45 -3.86
N ALA A 178 5.00 -0.21 -2.78
CA ALA A 178 5.17 -0.88 -1.48
C ALA A 178 6.58 -0.79 -0.82
N GLY A 179 7.48 0.03 -1.37
CA GLY A 179 8.90 0.17 -1.01
C GLY A 179 9.89 -0.51 -1.95
N LEU A 180 9.42 -1.27 -2.95
CA LEU A 180 10.21 -1.72 -4.10
C LEU A 180 10.36 -0.56 -5.08
N ARG A 181 11.59 -0.28 -5.53
CA ARG A 181 11.83 0.82 -6.48
C ARG A 181 11.44 0.42 -7.90
N LEU A 182 11.08 1.41 -8.71
CA LEU A 182 11.04 1.26 -10.16
C LEU A 182 12.45 1.04 -10.73
N ASN A 183 12.52 0.45 -11.92
CA ASN A 183 13.75 0.37 -12.70
C ASN A 183 13.98 1.72 -13.42
N VAL A 184 15.22 2.03 -13.76
CA VAL A 184 15.59 3.38 -14.25
C VAL A 184 14.95 3.72 -15.61
N GLN A 185 14.49 2.72 -16.36
CA GLN A 185 13.76 2.89 -17.63
C GLN A 185 12.35 3.48 -17.41
N ASP A 186 11.69 3.15 -16.29
CA ASP A 186 10.35 3.68 -15.97
C ASP A 186 10.37 5.20 -15.70
N GLU A 187 11.52 5.73 -15.25
CA GLU A 187 11.74 7.18 -15.05
C GLU A 187 11.80 7.95 -16.38
N GLU A 188 12.10 7.30 -17.51
CA GLU A 188 12.21 7.95 -18.81
C GLU A 188 10.83 8.17 -19.44
N ILE A 189 9.96 7.15 -19.41
CA ILE A 189 8.56 7.22 -19.85
C ILE A 189 7.81 8.36 -19.13
N VAL A 190 7.97 8.49 -17.81
CA VAL A 190 7.35 9.55 -16.99
C VAL A 190 7.89 10.95 -17.32
N ARG A 191 9.09 11.06 -17.92
CA ARG A 191 9.67 12.33 -18.39
C ARG A 191 9.23 12.67 -19.81
N GLU A 192 9.10 11.67 -20.68
CA GLU A 192 8.71 11.86 -22.08
C GLU A 192 7.25 12.34 -22.21
N ILE A 193 6.33 11.77 -21.41
CA ILE A 193 4.94 12.26 -21.29
C ILE A 193 4.92 13.76 -20.94
N ARG A 194 5.77 14.19 -19.99
CA ARG A 194 5.90 15.61 -19.59
C ARG A 194 6.51 16.50 -20.68
N GLY A 195 7.21 15.92 -21.66
CA GLY A 195 7.76 16.63 -22.81
C GLY A 195 6.73 16.97 -23.88
N ALA A 196 5.66 16.19 -24.01
CA ALA A 196 4.66 16.34 -25.07
C ALA A 196 3.70 17.53 -24.86
N GLU A 197 3.34 17.85 -23.61
CA GLU A 197 2.28 18.81 -23.28
C GLU A 197 2.68 20.30 -23.35
N ARG A 198 3.56 20.68 -24.29
CA ARG A 198 3.82 22.11 -24.55
C ARG A 198 3.86 22.45 -26.05
N PRO A 199 2.71 22.82 -26.65
CA PRO A 199 2.67 23.43 -27.97
C PRO A 199 3.60 24.65 -28.01
N ALA A 200 4.56 24.63 -28.94
CA ALA A 200 5.44 25.76 -29.18
C ALA A 200 4.63 26.87 -29.88
N SER A 201 4.33 27.94 -29.15
CA SER A 201 3.77 29.15 -29.77
C SER A 201 4.74 29.68 -30.84
N PRO A 202 4.26 30.02 -32.05
CA PRO A 202 5.13 30.40 -33.15
C PRO A 202 5.86 31.72 -32.86
N ALA A 203 7.14 31.77 -33.19
CA ALA A 203 7.89 33.03 -33.21
C ALA A 203 7.41 33.90 -34.38
N SER A 204 7.17 35.19 -34.11
CA SER A 204 6.87 36.19 -35.13
C SER A 204 7.89 37.32 -35.06
N ASP A 205 8.81 37.36 -36.02
CA ASP A 205 9.79 38.45 -36.14
C ASP A 205 9.12 39.79 -36.47
N SER A 206 9.56 40.85 -35.79
CA SER A 206 9.54 42.20 -36.34
C SER A 206 10.57 43.07 -35.63
N MET A 207 11.46 43.71 -36.40
CA MET A 207 12.24 44.84 -35.91
C MET A 207 11.35 46.10 -35.89
N GLY A 208 11.64 47.04 -34.98
CA GLY A 208 10.95 48.33 -34.93
C GLY A 208 11.43 49.21 -33.78
N THR A 209 12.00 50.37 -34.10
CA THR A 209 12.43 51.39 -33.12
C THR A 209 11.25 52.25 -32.65
N GLY A 210 11.14 52.50 -31.35
CA GLY A 210 10.15 53.43 -30.78
C GLY A 210 10.53 53.87 -29.36
N ASP A 211 10.22 55.12 -29.02
CA ASP A 211 10.47 55.76 -27.72
C ASP A 211 9.17 55.94 -26.92
N GLY A 212 9.27 56.18 -25.61
CA GLY A 212 8.20 56.87 -24.87
C GLY A 212 7.42 56.11 -23.78
N THR A 213 8.00 56.08 -22.57
CA THR A 213 7.30 56.29 -21.27
C THR A 213 6.31 55.26 -20.66
N ASN A 214 6.33 55.22 -19.33
CA ASN A 214 5.30 54.76 -18.38
C ASN A 214 5.03 53.25 -18.21
N THR A 215 5.42 52.71 -17.04
CA THR A 215 4.88 51.48 -16.46
C THR A 215 4.93 51.58 -14.92
N PRO A 216 3.87 51.25 -14.16
CA PRO A 216 3.88 51.36 -12.69
C PRO A 216 4.70 50.26 -12.00
N ILE A 217 5.36 50.58 -10.89
CA ILE A 217 6.14 49.63 -10.08
C ILE A 217 5.28 49.13 -8.89
N PRO A 218 5.05 47.82 -8.73
CA PRO A 218 4.44 47.25 -7.52
C PRO A 218 5.45 47.20 -6.34
N PRO A 219 5.02 47.44 -5.09
CA PRO A 219 5.93 47.64 -3.96
C PRO A 219 6.51 46.34 -3.38
N SER A 220 7.81 46.36 -3.05
CA SER A 220 8.49 45.31 -2.27
C SER A 220 8.39 45.61 -0.78
N ASN A 221 7.59 44.83 -0.04
CA ASN A 221 7.46 44.96 1.42
C ASN A 221 8.37 43.96 2.16
N THR A 222 9.56 44.42 2.56
CA THR A 222 10.46 43.69 3.46
C THR A 222 10.31 44.24 4.89
N PRO A 223 9.80 43.47 5.88
CA PRO A 223 9.67 43.94 7.25
C PRO A 223 11.03 44.25 7.90
N GLN A 224 11.15 45.43 8.50
CA GLN A 224 12.36 45.87 9.21
C GLN A 224 12.31 45.53 10.70
N THR A 225 13.48 45.27 11.29
CA THR A 225 13.68 45.09 12.73
C THR A 225 13.74 46.44 13.45
N PRO A 226 13.06 46.64 14.59
CA PRO A 226 13.39 47.70 15.55
C PRO A 226 14.47 47.21 16.54
N ALA A 227 15.32 48.12 17.02
CA ALA A 227 16.40 47.81 17.98
C ALA A 227 16.56 48.89 19.06
N GLY A 228 16.92 48.47 20.28
CA GLY A 228 17.29 49.35 21.41
C GLY A 228 16.69 48.89 22.75
N GLY A 229 17.52 48.62 23.77
CA GLY A 229 17.03 48.14 25.09
C GLY A 229 18.07 47.49 26.02
N THR A 230 19.22 48.13 26.19
CA THR A 230 20.31 47.85 27.16
C THR A 230 20.13 46.79 28.28
N ALA A 231 21.03 45.80 28.26
CA ALA A 231 21.78 45.23 29.41
C ALA A 231 21.07 44.90 30.75
N SER A 232 20.99 43.60 31.05
CA SER A 232 21.90 42.98 32.05
C SER A 232 22.06 41.49 31.73
N GLY A 233 23.04 40.81 32.34
CA GLY A 233 23.32 39.40 32.06
C GLY A 233 22.98 38.47 33.22
N ASP A 234 22.52 37.26 32.89
CA ASP A 234 22.83 36.04 33.66
C ASP A 234 22.77 34.81 32.73
N ALA A 235 23.33 33.68 33.15
CA ALA A 235 23.47 32.46 32.33
C ALA A 235 22.76 31.25 32.96
N THR A 236 21.78 30.69 32.25
CA THR A 236 20.97 29.54 32.72
C THR A 236 20.52 28.69 31.50
N PRO A 237 20.52 27.34 31.57
CA PRO A 237 20.60 26.49 30.37
C PRO A 237 19.27 26.17 29.67
N LEU A 238 19.37 25.58 28.47
CA LEU A 238 18.28 25.39 27.50
C LEU A 238 17.23 24.29 27.83
N ASN A 239 17.32 23.60 28.97
CA ASN A 239 16.50 22.40 29.24
C ASN A 239 15.02 22.71 29.50
N ASP A 240 14.70 23.71 30.34
CA ASP A 240 13.33 23.93 30.87
C ASP A 240 12.24 24.10 29.79
N ARG A 241 12.62 24.52 28.57
CA ARG A 241 11.71 24.66 27.41
C ARG A 241 11.33 23.34 26.73
N ILE A 242 12.03 22.25 27.03
CA ILE A 242 11.67 20.90 26.60
C ILE A 242 10.67 20.32 27.59
N ASP A 243 10.98 20.40 28.89
CA ASP A 243 10.16 19.80 29.95
C ASP A 243 8.75 20.40 30.00
N GLN A 244 8.62 21.73 29.91
CA GLN A 244 7.31 22.42 29.80
C GLN A 244 6.47 21.98 28.59
N ARG A 245 7.11 21.45 27.52
CA ARG A 245 6.40 20.93 26.33
C ARG A 245 6.01 19.46 26.49
N SER A 246 6.82 18.64 27.16
CA SER A 246 6.41 17.28 27.53
C SER A 246 5.28 17.28 28.55
N ASP A 247 5.30 18.17 29.54
CA ASP A 247 4.24 18.30 30.55
C ASP A 247 2.90 18.70 29.91
N SER A 248 2.93 19.69 29.02
CA SER A 248 1.75 20.12 28.26
C SER A 248 1.18 18.98 27.39
N LEU A 249 2.03 18.19 26.72
CA LEU A 249 1.59 17.03 25.96
C LEU A 249 1.07 15.89 26.85
N HIS A 250 1.70 15.63 28.00
CA HIS A 250 1.27 14.61 28.94
C HIS A 250 -0.11 14.95 29.52
N GLN A 251 -0.34 16.21 29.89
CA GLN A 251 -1.61 16.68 30.42
C GLN A 251 -2.74 16.57 29.39
N VAL A 252 -2.48 16.87 28.11
CA VAL A 252 -3.45 16.65 27.01
C VAL A 252 -3.75 15.16 26.81
N LEU A 253 -2.73 14.29 26.84
CA LEU A 253 -2.92 12.85 26.69
C LEU A 253 -3.74 12.25 27.85
N GLU A 254 -3.53 12.72 29.08
CA GLU A 254 -4.28 12.25 30.25
C GLU A 254 -5.72 12.79 30.25
N GLN A 255 -5.94 14.01 29.76
CA GLN A 255 -7.29 14.54 29.52
C GLN A 255 -8.05 13.73 28.46
N MET A 256 -7.38 13.32 27.37
CA MET A 256 -7.99 12.44 26.36
C MET A 256 -8.32 11.05 26.93
N ARG A 257 -7.45 10.47 27.76
CA ARG A 257 -7.73 9.20 28.46
C ARG A 257 -8.95 9.31 29.39
N SER A 258 -9.03 10.39 30.16
CA SER A 258 -10.14 10.66 31.07
C SER A 258 -11.49 10.77 30.33
N LEU A 259 -11.50 11.43 29.16
CA LEU A 259 -12.70 11.52 28.32
C LEU A 259 -13.17 10.15 27.81
N VAL A 260 -12.26 9.33 27.26
CA VAL A 260 -12.57 7.97 26.79
C VAL A 260 -13.04 7.06 27.94
N LEU A 261 -12.44 7.20 29.13
CA LEU A 261 -12.87 6.44 30.30
C LEU A 261 -14.28 6.85 30.76
N ARG A 262 -14.61 8.15 30.70
CA ARG A 262 -15.94 8.65 31.04
C ARG A 262 -17.01 8.23 30.02
N GLU A 263 -16.65 8.18 28.74
CA GLU A 263 -17.51 7.68 27.67
C GLU A 263 -17.81 6.18 27.85
N HIS A 264 -16.79 5.36 28.17
CA HIS A 264 -16.97 3.94 28.47
C HIS A 264 -17.76 3.68 29.76
N LEU A 265 -17.65 4.56 30.77
CA LEU A 265 -18.48 4.48 31.99
C LEU A 265 -19.94 4.90 31.73
N SER A 266 -20.17 5.88 30.85
CA SER A 266 -21.52 6.29 30.45
C SER A 266 -22.25 5.15 29.74
N LEU A 267 -21.59 4.50 28.77
CA LEU A 267 -22.16 3.37 28.01
C LEU A 267 -22.42 2.11 28.86
N ASN A 268 -21.79 2.00 30.03
CA ASN A 268 -22.03 0.90 30.97
C ASN A 268 -23.17 1.20 31.97
N SER A 269 -23.71 2.43 32.02
CA SER A 269 -24.72 2.83 33.00
C SER A 269 -26.17 2.69 32.51
N ASP A 270 -26.37 2.46 31.21
CA ASP A 270 -27.69 2.47 30.54
C ASP A 270 -28.28 1.05 30.36
N ASN A 271 -27.82 0.06 31.15
CA ASN A 271 -28.10 -1.37 30.87
C ASN A 271 -28.31 -2.26 32.12
N GLU A 272 -28.91 -1.71 33.19
CA GLU A 272 -29.52 -2.45 34.31
C GLU A 272 -30.93 -1.89 34.57
N PHE A 273 -31.86 -2.74 35.08
CA PHE A 273 -33.33 -2.60 35.06
C PHE A 273 -33.96 -2.77 33.64
N GLU A 274 -35.07 -3.49 33.44
CA GLU A 274 -36.00 -4.19 34.36
C GLU A 274 -36.29 -5.62 33.87
N GLU A 275 -36.40 -6.60 34.79
CA GLU A 275 -37.42 -7.67 34.74
C GLU A 275 -37.54 -8.30 36.15
N ASP A 276 -38.71 -8.17 36.78
CA ASP A 276 -38.97 -8.61 38.16
C ASP A 276 -40.21 -9.53 38.24
N THR A 277 -40.27 -10.36 39.29
CA THR A 277 -41.29 -11.41 39.58
C THR A 277 -42.72 -10.85 39.83
N GLU A 278 -43.84 -11.58 39.95
CA GLU A 278 -44.20 -13.01 40.24
C GLU A 278 -45.18 -13.57 39.15
N ASP A 279 -45.94 -14.69 39.20
CA ASP A 279 -46.31 -15.69 40.22
C ASP A 279 -46.66 -17.08 39.58
N THR A 280 -47.01 -18.05 40.43
CA THR A 280 -47.40 -19.46 40.22
C THR A 280 -48.59 -19.79 39.29
N SER A 281 -48.60 -21.03 38.78
CA SER A 281 -49.67 -22.01 39.08
C SER A 281 -49.27 -23.45 38.69
N ILE A 282 -49.88 -24.45 39.35
CA ILE A 282 -49.52 -25.89 39.26
C ILE A 282 -50.59 -26.64 38.46
N LEU A 283 -50.17 -27.54 37.54
CA LEU A 283 -50.96 -28.70 37.12
C LEU A 283 -50.05 -29.92 36.84
N ASP A 284 -50.61 -31.12 37.09
CA ASP A 284 -49.90 -32.40 37.20
C ASP A 284 -50.04 -33.33 35.97
N HIS A 285 -49.29 -34.45 36.03
CA HIS A 285 -49.47 -35.72 35.31
C HIS A 285 -49.03 -35.83 33.82
N PRO A 286 -48.68 -37.05 33.36
CA PRO A 286 -47.73 -37.97 34.01
C PRO A 286 -46.74 -38.63 33.02
N THR A 287 -45.68 -39.26 33.53
CA THR A 287 -44.78 -40.11 32.75
C THR A 287 -45.43 -41.48 32.44
N LEU A 288 -45.00 -42.13 31.35
CA LEU A 288 -45.37 -43.50 31.00
C LEU A 288 -44.86 -44.55 32.02
N SER A 289 -45.75 -45.11 32.83
CA SER A 289 -45.85 -46.55 33.21
C SER A 289 -47.00 -46.79 34.19
#